data_AF-A0A060C5Q1-F1
#
_entry.id   AF-A0A060C5Q1-F1
#
_cell.length_a   1.000
_cell.length_b   1.000
_cell.length_c   1.000
_cell.angle_alpha   90.00
_cell.angle_beta   90.00
_cell.angle_gamma   90.00
#
_symmetry.space_group_name_H-M   'P 1'
#
loop_
_entity.id
_entity.type
_entity.pdbx_description
1 polymer ?
#
loop_
_entity_poly.entity_id
_entity_poly.type
_entity_poly.pdbx_seq_one_letter_code
_entity_poly.pdbx_strand_id
1 'polypeptide(L)'
;MLFHEFAQWLLDRSKAAVQRAARQAGMRIGLLGDLHLGAPTNGSETWSRQDSMILNASTGAPPNAEAPEGQRFDLTAFSPRALEASGYAAFIAALRAAMRHSGGVHIGHASGLARQWLVPSGASPEQGAYVSYPTTDLLRLIALESTRHQSIVTAAIGRSPPPGLVEALE
;
A
#
# COMPACT_ATOMS: atom_id res chain seq x y z
N MET A 1 25.12 2.88 10.07
CA MET A 1 24.52 1.78 9.30
C MET A 1 24.18 0.59 10.19
N LEU A 2 25.16 -0.05 10.86
CA LEU A 2 24.97 -1.22 11.74
C LEU A 2 23.84 -1.06 12.78
N PHE A 3 23.71 0.11 13.40
CA PHE A 3 22.62 0.37 14.36
C PHE A 3 21.22 0.22 13.73
N HIS A 4 20.98 0.77 12.54
CA HIS A 4 19.66 0.71 11.90
C HIS A 4 19.33 -0.70 11.40
N GLU A 5 20.32 -1.43 10.89
CA GLU A 5 20.16 -2.84 10.52
C GLU A 5 19.84 -3.69 11.75
N PHE A 6 20.55 -3.49 12.85
CA PHE A 6 20.27 -4.14 14.12
C PHE A 6 18.85 -3.81 14.63
N ALA A 7 18.42 -2.55 14.52
CA ALA A 7 17.08 -2.14 14.90
C ALA A 7 16.00 -2.82 14.03
N GLN A 8 16.20 -2.90 12.71
CA GLN A 8 15.29 -3.63 11.81
C GLN A 8 15.25 -5.13 12.13
N TRP A 9 16.41 -5.74 12.41
CA TRP A 9 16.50 -7.14 12.85
C TRP A 9 15.75 -7.38 14.18
N LEU A 10 15.89 -6.47 15.14
CA LEU A 10 15.20 -6.56 16.43
C LEU A 10 13.67 -6.40 16.26
N LEU A 11 13.24 -5.46 15.41
CA LEU A 11 11.82 -5.28 15.07
C LEU A 11 11.22 -6.53 14.40
N ASP A 12 11.93 -7.12 13.44
CA ASP A 12 11.49 -8.35 12.76
C ASP A 12 11.26 -9.49 13.77
N ARG A 13 12.24 -9.73 14.65
CA ARG A 13 12.14 -10.75 15.70
C ARG A 13 11.03 -10.46 16.70
N SER A 14 10.86 -9.19 17.07
CA SER A 14 9.82 -8.77 18.02
C SER A 14 8.43 -8.97 17.43
N LYS A 15 8.21 -8.59 16.16
CA LYS A 15 6.94 -8.84 15.46
C LYS A 15 6.63 -10.34 15.38
N ALA A 16 7.64 -11.15 15.05
CA ALA A 16 7.49 -12.61 15.04
C ALA A 16 7.08 -13.17 16.41
N ALA A 17 7.67 -12.65 17.50
CA ALA A 17 7.32 -13.07 18.87
C ALA A 17 5.89 -12.67 19.24
N VAL A 18 5.46 -11.45 18.92
CA VAL A 18 4.09 -10.99 19.18
C VAL A 18 3.08 -11.83 18.41
N GLN A 19 3.32 -12.11 17.13
CA GLN A 19 2.42 -12.95 16.34
C GLN A 19 2.30 -14.36 16.91
N ARG A 20 3.42 -14.97 17.34
CA ARG A 20 3.37 -16.28 18.01
C ARG A 20 2.59 -16.23 19.32
N ALA A 21 2.83 -15.23 20.16
CA ALA A 21 2.11 -15.06 21.42
C ALA A 21 0.61 -14.87 21.21
N ALA A 22 0.21 -14.06 20.23
CA ALA A 22 -1.19 -13.86 19.84
C ALA A 22 -1.86 -15.18 19.42
N ARG A 23 -1.18 -16.00 18.61
CA ARG A 23 -1.66 -17.32 18.20
C ARG A 23 -1.76 -18.30 19.37
N GLN A 24 -0.76 -18.32 20.25
CA GLN A 24 -0.76 -19.17 21.46
C GLN A 24 -1.85 -18.79 22.47
N ALA A 25 -2.22 -17.50 22.52
CA ALA A 25 -3.35 -17.01 23.30
C ALA A 25 -4.73 -17.34 22.67
N GLY A 26 -4.76 -18.07 21.55
CA GLY A 26 -5.98 -18.54 20.92
C GLY A 26 -6.49 -17.67 19.76
N MET A 27 -5.79 -16.60 19.37
CA MET A 27 -6.20 -15.80 18.21
C MET A 27 -6.03 -16.60 16.91
N ARG A 28 -7.12 -16.79 16.16
CA ARG A 28 -7.12 -17.52 14.88
C ARG A 28 -6.37 -16.82 13.75
N ILE A 29 -6.22 -15.50 13.82
CA ILE A 29 -5.51 -14.68 12.84
C ILE A 29 -4.23 -14.14 13.50
N GLY A 30 -4.37 -13.52 14.66
CA GLY A 30 -3.27 -12.81 15.33
C GLY A 30 -3.25 -11.36 14.88
N LEU A 31 -2.07 -10.84 14.55
CA LEU A 31 -1.89 -9.46 14.10
C LEU A 31 -2.49 -9.23 12.72
N LEU A 32 -3.09 -8.04 12.56
CA LEU A 32 -3.51 -7.47 11.28
C LEU A 32 -2.60 -6.28 10.98
N GLY A 33 -1.76 -6.39 9.95
CA GLY A 33 -0.94 -5.28 9.47
C GLY A 33 -1.74 -4.30 8.63
N ASP A 34 -1.28 -3.05 8.51
CA ASP A 34 -1.87 -2.06 7.59
C ASP A 34 -0.89 -1.77 6.46
N LEU A 35 -1.37 -1.80 5.21
CA LEU A 35 -0.60 -1.61 4.00
C LEU A 35 -1.06 -0.35 3.27
N HIS A 36 -0.14 0.61 3.16
CA HIS A 36 -0.31 1.79 2.32
C HIS A 36 0.16 1.52 0.89
N LEU A 37 -0.57 2.05 -0.10
CA LEU A 37 -0.26 1.92 -1.53
C LEU A 37 0.69 3.03 -2.03
N GLY A 38 1.57 3.50 -1.14
CA GLY A 38 2.46 4.63 -1.34
C GLY A 38 3.41 4.81 -0.15
N ALA A 39 4.32 5.76 -0.26
CA ALA A 39 5.35 6.05 0.74
C ALA A 39 5.56 7.56 0.91
N PRO A 40 6.10 8.05 2.05
CA PRO A 40 6.42 9.47 2.21
C PRO A 40 7.35 9.98 1.10
N THR A 41 7.04 11.16 0.55
CA THR A 41 7.80 11.76 -0.58
C THR A 41 9.30 11.98 -0.28
N ASN A 42 9.68 12.16 0.99
CA ASN A 42 11.05 12.32 1.46
C ASN A 42 11.56 11.12 2.30
N GLY A 43 10.87 9.98 2.22
CA GLY A 43 11.17 8.78 2.99
C GLY A 43 12.31 7.92 2.41
N SER A 44 12.79 6.96 3.21
CA SER A 44 13.86 6.04 2.81
C SER A 44 13.46 5.12 1.64
N GLU A 45 12.19 4.73 1.55
CA GLU A 45 11.69 3.94 0.41
C GLU A 45 11.75 4.76 -0.88
N THR A 46 11.28 6.01 -0.84
CA THR A 46 11.32 6.92 -1.99
C THR A 46 12.77 7.24 -2.39
N TRP A 47 13.68 7.41 -1.42
CA TRP A 47 15.10 7.63 -1.68
C TRP A 47 15.77 6.41 -2.33
N SER A 48 15.45 5.19 -1.89
CA SER A 48 16.10 3.96 -2.35
C SER A 48 15.44 3.30 -3.57
N ARG A 49 14.18 3.63 -3.88
CA ARG A 49 13.38 3.03 -4.97
C ARG A 49 12.84 4.07 -5.94
N GLN A 50 13.66 5.07 -6.27
CA GLN A 50 13.28 6.19 -7.12
C GLN A 50 12.64 5.75 -8.45
N ASP A 51 13.19 4.72 -9.10
CA ASP A 51 12.71 4.21 -10.37
C ASP A 51 11.31 3.55 -10.29
N SER A 52 10.88 3.16 -9.09
CA SER A 52 9.57 2.53 -8.86
C SER A 52 8.48 3.51 -8.44
N MET A 53 8.81 4.78 -8.20
CA MET A 53 7.93 5.77 -7.56
C MET A 53 7.68 6.99 -8.46
N ILE A 54 6.58 7.70 -8.22
CA ILE A 54 6.27 8.96 -8.90
C ILE A 54 6.77 10.13 -8.05
N LEU A 55 8.01 10.56 -8.26
CA LEU A 55 8.68 11.53 -7.38
C LEU A 55 8.13 12.97 -7.45
N ASN A 56 7.54 13.35 -8.60
CA ASN A 56 7.07 14.71 -8.85
C ASN A 56 5.55 14.88 -8.65
N ALA A 57 4.93 13.99 -7.87
CA ALA A 57 3.53 14.09 -7.50
C ALA A 57 3.28 13.48 -6.12
N SER A 58 2.22 13.94 -5.46
CA SER A 58 1.69 13.36 -4.23
C SER A 58 0.32 12.76 -4.49
N THR A 59 0.02 11.66 -3.83
CA THR A 59 -1.35 11.19 -3.66
C THR A 59 -2.21 12.22 -2.93
N GLY A 60 -3.52 12.13 -3.16
CA GLY A 60 -4.51 13.02 -2.59
C GLY A 60 -5.93 12.54 -2.81
N ALA A 61 -6.87 13.46 -2.68
CA ALA A 61 -8.26 13.27 -3.05
C ALA A 61 -8.76 14.52 -3.80
N PRO A 62 -9.62 14.35 -4.81
CA PRO A 62 -10.24 15.49 -5.49
C PRO A 62 -11.17 16.25 -4.54
N PRO A 63 -11.50 17.51 -4.88
CA PRO A 63 -12.59 18.26 -4.24
C PRO A 63 -13.87 17.44 -4.05
N ASN A 64 -14.44 17.52 -2.86
CA ASN A 64 -15.74 16.92 -2.52
C ASN A 64 -16.53 17.80 -1.53
N ALA A 65 -17.72 17.37 -1.13
CA ALA A 65 -18.60 18.15 -0.28
C ALA A 65 -18.00 18.42 1.12
N GLU A 66 -17.22 17.49 1.64
CA GLU A 66 -16.56 17.60 2.95
C GLU A 66 -15.23 18.35 2.90
N ALA A 67 -14.55 18.37 1.74
CA ALA A 67 -13.28 19.03 1.47
C ALA A 67 -13.32 19.72 0.10
N PRO A 68 -13.88 20.95 0.01
CA PRO A 68 -14.07 21.66 -1.26
C PRO A 68 -12.77 21.98 -2.02
N GLU A 69 -11.64 22.07 -1.33
CA GLU A 69 -10.33 22.35 -1.93
C GLU A 69 -9.58 21.06 -2.36
N GLY A 70 -10.16 19.88 -2.07
CA GLY A 70 -9.48 18.59 -2.17
C GLY A 70 -8.46 18.39 -1.05
N GLN A 71 -7.66 17.33 -1.15
CA GLN A 71 -6.66 16.98 -0.14
C GLN A 71 -5.36 16.49 -0.78
N ARG A 72 -4.23 16.80 -0.13
CA ARG A 72 -2.90 16.24 -0.43
C ARG A 72 -2.44 15.45 0.79
N PHE A 73 -1.84 14.28 0.57
CA PHE A 73 -1.42 13.38 1.65
C PHE A 73 0.09 13.28 1.85
N ASP A 74 0.89 13.99 1.04
CA ASP A 74 2.37 13.99 1.07
C ASP A 74 3.02 12.59 0.98
N LEU A 75 2.27 11.63 0.42
CA LEU A 75 2.74 10.31 0.04
C LEU A 75 2.91 10.25 -1.48
N THR A 76 4.06 9.79 -1.96
CA THR A 76 4.22 9.35 -3.36
C THR A 76 3.48 8.03 -3.59
N ALA A 77 3.29 7.67 -4.86
CA ALA A 77 2.70 6.42 -5.30
C ALA A 77 3.68 5.61 -6.15
N PHE A 78 3.46 4.30 -6.24
CA PHE A 78 4.14 3.47 -7.21
C PHE A 78 3.85 3.95 -8.64
N SER A 79 4.86 3.97 -9.50
CA SER A 79 4.66 4.23 -10.94
C SER A 79 4.04 3.00 -11.61
N PRO A 80 2.84 3.09 -12.22
CA PRO A 80 2.22 1.95 -12.91
C PRO A 80 3.12 1.35 -13.99
N ARG A 81 3.81 2.21 -14.75
CA ARG A 81 4.75 1.78 -15.79
C ARG A 81 5.97 1.05 -15.21
N ALA A 82 6.50 1.54 -14.10
CA ALA A 82 7.65 0.90 -13.45
C ALA A 82 7.26 -0.43 -12.80
N LEU A 83 6.04 -0.53 -12.26
CA LEU A 83 5.50 -1.79 -11.77
C LEU A 83 5.48 -2.84 -12.87
N GLU A 84 4.88 -2.55 -14.02
CA GLU A 84 4.85 -3.47 -15.16
C GLU A 84 6.26 -3.83 -15.65
N ALA A 85 7.12 -2.82 -15.86
CA ALA A 85 8.48 -3.03 -16.37
C ALA A 85 9.40 -3.84 -15.43
N SER A 86 9.16 -3.77 -14.11
CA SER A 86 9.95 -4.48 -13.10
C SER A 86 9.34 -5.82 -12.66
N GLY A 87 8.22 -6.24 -13.26
CA GLY A 87 7.49 -7.43 -12.80
C GLY A 87 6.92 -7.26 -11.39
N TYR A 88 6.50 -6.05 -11.05
CA TYR A 88 5.86 -5.66 -9.78
C TYR A 88 6.72 -5.85 -8.54
N ALA A 89 8.05 -5.85 -8.70
CA ALA A 89 9.00 -6.18 -7.63
C ALA A 89 8.80 -5.34 -6.35
N ALA A 90 8.60 -4.03 -6.48
CA ALA A 90 8.39 -3.13 -5.35
C ALA A 90 7.09 -3.43 -4.59
N PHE A 91 6.00 -3.67 -5.32
CA PHE A 91 4.69 -4.02 -4.74
C PHE A 91 4.72 -5.38 -4.04
N ILE A 92 5.33 -6.39 -4.67
CA ILE A 92 5.51 -7.72 -4.07
C ILE A 92 6.36 -7.64 -2.80
N ALA A 93 7.42 -6.82 -2.79
CA ALA A 93 8.25 -6.61 -1.61
C ALA A 93 7.44 -5.98 -0.46
N ALA A 94 6.57 -5.01 -0.75
CA ALA A 94 5.69 -4.40 0.25
C ALA A 94 4.68 -5.42 0.83
N LEU A 95 4.02 -6.22 -0.03
CA LEU A 95 3.11 -7.29 0.41
C LEU A 95 3.82 -8.29 1.33
N ARG A 96 4.98 -8.79 0.92
CA ARG A 96 5.79 -9.73 1.73
C ARG A 96 6.19 -9.14 3.07
N ALA A 97 6.59 -7.87 3.10
CA ALA A 97 6.96 -7.20 4.35
C ALA A 97 5.75 -7.06 5.28
N ALA A 98 4.58 -6.72 4.75
CA ALA A 98 3.34 -6.58 5.52
C ALA A 98 2.81 -7.93 6.05
N MET A 99 3.00 -9.02 5.29
CA MET A 99 2.47 -10.36 5.60
C MET A 99 3.42 -11.25 6.41
N ARG A 100 4.74 -10.96 6.46
CA ARG A 100 5.78 -11.84 7.04
C ARG A 100 5.47 -12.34 8.46
N HIS A 101 4.94 -11.46 9.32
CA HIS A 101 4.67 -11.75 10.75
C HIS A 101 3.25 -11.34 11.15
N SER A 102 2.28 -11.47 10.24
CA SER A 102 0.88 -11.13 10.48
C SER A 102 -0.03 -12.24 9.96
N GLY A 103 -1.18 -12.43 10.59
CA GLY A 103 -2.22 -13.33 10.07
C GLY A 103 -3.13 -12.66 9.04
N GLY A 104 -3.00 -11.36 8.87
CA GLY A 104 -3.72 -10.61 7.85
C GLY A 104 -3.11 -9.25 7.56
N VAL A 105 -3.56 -8.66 6.45
CA VAL A 105 -3.24 -7.29 6.04
C VAL A 105 -4.53 -6.54 5.71
N HIS A 106 -4.60 -5.29 6.14
CA HIS A 106 -5.60 -4.32 5.77
C HIS A 106 -5.06 -3.39 4.70
N ILE A 107 -5.86 -3.14 3.66
CA ILE A 107 -5.58 -2.14 2.62
C ILE A 107 -6.56 -1.00 2.83
N GLY A 108 -6.10 0.08 3.46
CA GLY A 108 -6.96 1.21 3.88
C GLY A 108 -7.58 2.03 2.74
N HIS A 109 -7.13 1.86 1.50
CA HIS A 109 -7.70 2.54 0.33
C HIS A 109 -7.68 1.64 -0.92
N ALA A 110 -8.62 0.69 -0.98
CA ALA A 110 -8.70 -0.30 -2.06
C ALA A 110 -8.84 0.34 -3.45
N SER A 111 -9.50 1.50 -3.54
CA SER A 111 -9.62 2.26 -4.78
C SER A 111 -8.28 2.59 -5.42
N GLY A 112 -7.21 2.72 -4.61
CA GLY A 112 -5.85 2.97 -5.09
C GLY A 112 -5.22 1.83 -5.88
N LEU A 113 -5.81 0.63 -5.85
CA LEU A 113 -5.44 -0.49 -6.72
C LEU A 113 -5.93 -0.30 -8.16
N ALA A 114 -6.95 0.54 -8.36
CA ALA A 114 -7.53 0.83 -9.67
C ALA A 114 -7.19 2.22 -10.20
N ARG A 115 -7.22 3.23 -9.33
CA ARG A 115 -6.77 4.57 -9.67
C ARG A 115 -6.38 5.36 -8.43
N GLN A 116 -5.40 6.25 -8.59
CA GLN A 116 -5.03 7.20 -7.53
C GLN A 116 -5.16 8.63 -8.03
N TRP A 117 -5.67 9.52 -7.18
CA TRP A 117 -5.64 10.96 -7.45
C TRP A 117 -4.25 11.50 -7.14
N LEU A 118 -3.52 11.91 -8.17
CA LEU A 118 -2.17 12.43 -8.05
C LEU A 118 -2.16 13.93 -8.31
N VAL A 119 -1.57 14.67 -7.37
CA VAL A 119 -1.40 16.12 -7.42
C VAL A 119 0.06 16.42 -7.77
N PRO A 120 0.36 17.08 -8.90
CA PRO A 120 1.72 17.48 -9.24
C PRO A 120 2.38 18.34 -8.16
N SER A 121 3.70 18.25 -8.02
CA SER A 121 4.46 19.11 -7.11
C SER A 121 4.22 20.59 -7.43
N GLY A 122 3.91 21.39 -6.40
CA GLY A 122 3.63 22.82 -6.53
C GLY A 122 2.20 23.19 -6.97
N ALA A 123 1.37 22.22 -7.35
CA ALA A 123 -0.04 22.45 -7.72
C ALA A 123 -0.97 22.43 -6.49
N SER A 124 -2.20 22.95 -6.61
CA SER A 124 -3.26 22.78 -5.60
C SER A 124 -3.93 21.39 -5.74
N PRO A 125 -4.56 20.83 -4.69
CA PRO A 125 -5.15 19.47 -4.76
C PRO A 125 -6.25 19.29 -5.82
N GLU A 126 -6.98 20.36 -6.14
CA GLU A 126 -7.96 20.46 -7.23
C GLU A 126 -7.35 20.26 -8.63
N GLN A 127 -6.05 20.54 -8.81
CA GLN A 127 -5.33 20.39 -10.07
C GLN A 127 -4.75 18.97 -10.26
N GLY A 128 -5.13 18.03 -9.39
CA GLY A 128 -4.75 16.63 -9.56
C GLY A 128 -5.47 15.93 -10.71
N ALA A 129 -5.08 14.69 -10.95
CA ALA A 129 -5.73 13.83 -11.92
C ALA A 129 -5.74 12.38 -11.44
N TYR A 130 -6.73 11.62 -11.88
CA TYR A 130 -6.72 10.18 -11.69
C TYR A 130 -5.71 9.51 -12.62
N VAL A 131 -4.81 8.75 -12.04
CA VAL A 131 -3.91 7.84 -12.74
C VAL A 131 -4.38 6.41 -12.54
N SER A 132 -4.59 5.68 -13.63
CA SER A 132 -5.03 4.29 -13.62
C SER A 132 -3.90 3.32 -13.25
N TYR A 133 -4.25 2.25 -12.55
CA TYR A 133 -3.36 1.18 -12.12
C TYR A 133 -3.79 -0.17 -12.72
N PRO A 134 -2.85 -1.12 -12.92
CA PRO A 134 -3.13 -2.46 -13.45
C PRO A 134 -3.86 -3.33 -12.41
N THR A 135 -5.13 -3.00 -12.17
CA THR A 135 -5.96 -3.53 -11.07
C THR A 135 -5.96 -5.05 -11.01
N THR A 136 -6.19 -5.70 -12.15
CA THR A 136 -6.27 -7.16 -12.23
C THR A 136 -4.98 -7.83 -11.78
N ASP A 137 -3.83 -7.30 -12.19
CA ASP A 137 -2.53 -7.88 -11.82
C ASP A 137 -2.22 -7.63 -10.35
N LEU A 138 -2.51 -6.43 -9.84
CA LEU A 138 -2.33 -6.13 -8.42
C LEU A 138 -3.19 -7.03 -7.53
N LEU A 139 -4.46 -7.25 -7.88
CA LEU A 139 -5.35 -8.15 -7.14
C LEU A 139 -4.87 -9.61 -7.19
N ARG A 140 -4.42 -10.08 -8.35
CA ARG A 140 -3.83 -11.43 -8.49
C ARG A 140 -2.57 -11.60 -7.64
N LEU A 141 -1.71 -10.58 -7.58
CA LEU A 141 -0.51 -10.60 -6.74
C LEU A 141 -0.85 -10.57 -5.25
N ILE A 142 -1.86 -9.79 -4.84
CA ILE A 142 -2.38 -9.80 -3.48
C ILE A 142 -2.87 -11.21 -3.12
N ALA A 143 -3.70 -11.83 -3.95
CA ALA A 143 -4.22 -13.18 -3.71
C ALA A 143 -3.10 -14.24 -3.64
N LEU A 144 -2.11 -14.13 -4.52
CA LEU A 144 -0.94 -15.02 -4.54
C LEU A 144 -0.13 -14.91 -3.25
N GLU A 145 0.24 -13.71 -2.84
CA GLU A 145 1.05 -13.51 -1.64
C GLU A 145 0.25 -13.77 -0.36
N SER A 146 -1.05 -13.47 -0.33
CA SER A 146 -1.99 -13.88 0.72
C SER A 146 -1.98 -15.39 0.93
N THR A 147 -2.10 -16.16 -0.16
CA THR A 147 -2.07 -17.63 -0.12
C THR A 147 -0.72 -18.14 0.39
N ARG A 148 0.38 -17.59 -0.11
CA ARG A 148 1.75 -17.98 0.31
C ARG A 148 2.02 -17.74 1.79
N HIS A 149 1.44 -16.68 2.36
CA HIS A 149 1.64 -16.31 3.76
C HIS A 149 0.51 -16.81 4.68
N GLN A 150 -0.51 -17.47 4.13
CA GLN A 150 -1.73 -17.85 4.86
C GLN A 150 -2.34 -16.65 5.61
N SER A 151 -2.34 -15.49 4.94
CA SER A 151 -2.66 -14.19 5.51
C SER A 151 -3.97 -13.68 4.90
N ILE A 152 -4.97 -13.36 5.73
CA ILE A 152 -6.23 -12.80 5.22
C ILE A 152 -6.02 -11.37 4.70
N VAL A 153 -6.79 -10.96 3.70
CA VAL A 153 -6.76 -9.58 3.22
C VAL A 153 -8.11 -8.94 3.48
N THR A 154 -8.08 -7.76 4.09
CA THR A 154 -9.24 -6.89 4.23
C THR A 154 -8.96 -5.60 3.47
N ALA A 155 -9.99 -4.99 2.92
CA ALA A 155 -9.82 -3.79 2.11
C ALA A 155 -10.93 -2.80 2.42
N ALA A 156 -10.57 -1.54 2.65
CA ALA A 156 -11.54 -0.47 2.82
C ALA A 156 -11.91 0.09 1.44
N ILE A 157 -13.17 -0.12 1.07
CA ILE A 157 -13.76 0.41 -0.14
C ILE A 157 -14.40 1.77 0.21
N GLY A 158 -13.97 2.83 -0.48
CA GLY A 158 -14.53 4.17 -0.29
C GLY A 158 -15.97 4.29 -0.78
N ARG A 159 -16.65 5.40 -0.47
CA ARG A 159 -18.07 5.63 -0.83
C ARG A 159 -18.36 5.62 -2.34
N SER A 160 -17.35 5.91 -3.16
CA SER A 160 -17.45 5.93 -4.63
C SER A 160 -16.30 5.10 -5.22
N PRO A 161 -16.43 3.76 -5.23
CA PRO A 161 -15.41 2.90 -5.82
C PRO A 161 -15.36 3.09 -7.35
N PRO A 162 -14.19 2.93 -7.97
CA PRO A 162 -14.08 2.79 -9.41
C PRO A 162 -15.00 1.66 -9.93
N PRO A 163 -15.63 1.83 -11.11
CA PRO A 163 -16.46 0.78 -11.70
C PRO A 163 -15.70 -0.55 -11.83
N GLY A 164 -16.35 -1.67 -11.50
CA GLY A 164 -15.76 -3.01 -11.59
C GLY A 164 -14.83 -3.40 -10.44
N LEU A 165 -14.51 -2.48 -9.51
CA LEU A 165 -13.61 -2.80 -8.40
C LEU A 165 -14.26 -3.72 -7.36
N VAL A 166 -15.55 -3.51 -7.07
CA VAL A 166 -16.25 -4.31 -6.05
C VAL A 166 -16.36 -5.75 -6.52
N GLU A 167 -16.77 -5.95 -7.77
CA GLU A 167 -16.90 -7.26 -8.41
C GLU A 167 -15.54 -7.97 -8.54
N ALA A 168 -14.45 -7.21 -8.65
CA ALA A 168 -13.10 -7.79 -8.70
C ALA A 168 -12.56 -8.18 -7.31
N LEU A 169 -13.17 -7.71 -6.23
CA LEU A 169 -12.79 -8.01 -4.84
C LEU A 169 -13.58 -9.18 -4.23
N GLU A 170 -14.74 -9.53 -4.81
CA GLU A 170 -15.58 -10.67 -4.41
C GLU A 170 -15.10 -12.00 -5.04
#